data_AF-A0A914TRN0-F1
#
_entry.id   AF-A0A914TRN0-F1
#
_cell.length_a   1.000
_cell.length_b   1.000
_cell.length_c   1.000
_cell.angle_alpha   90.00
_cell.angle_beta   90.00
_cell.angle_gamma   90.00
#
_symmetry.space_group_name_H-M   'P 1'
#
loop_
_entity.id
_entity.type
_entity.pdbx_description
1 polymer ?
#
loop_
_entity_poly.entity_id
_entity_poly.type
_entity_poly.pdbx_seq_one_letter_code
_entity_poly.pdbx_strand_id
1 'polypeptide(L)'
;MVDRLRHSPANQKRIENIETCFGAQGEPLWQEGRVLVGEGVLMKMCRKKAKPRQFFLLNDLLVYGSIIISKKRYHKQRIIPLEQVQLGNLEDEANVKHGWIIKTRMKSFAVYAATETEKQEWMLHIERCVQDLIKNGKRPESEHAAVWIPDNEAPVCMCCKISEFSLIHRRHHCRSCGHVVCGNCSTKRFVLPGIDRRPVRVCDTV
;
A
#
# COMPACT_ATOMS: atom_id res chain seq x y z
N MET A 1 -10.72 14.04 -19.08
CA MET A 1 -11.63 14.34 -17.94
C MET A 1 -10.89 15.05 -16.81
N VAL A 2 -9.67 14.61 -16.46
CA VAL A 2 -8.79 15.24 -15.44
C VAL A 2 -8.42 16.69 -15.78
N ASP A 3 -8.16 17.02 -17.05
CA ASP A 3 -7.70 18.37 -17.45
C ASP A 3 -8.69 19.49 -17.19
N ARG A 4 -10.01 19.23 -17.26
CA ARG A 4 -11.05 20.23 -16.93
C ARG A 4 -11.12 20.54 -15.44
N LEU A 5 -10.59 19.66 -14.58
CA LEU A 5 -10.67 19.79 -13.13
C LEU A 5 -9.40 20.39 -12.50
N ARG A 6 -8.25 20.38 -13.20
CA ARG A 6 -6.93 20.82 -12.71
C ARG A 6 -6.90 22.20 -12.06
N HIS A 7 -7.78 23.10 -12.51
CA HIS A 7 -7.86 24.48 -12.01
C HIS A 7 -9.25 24.84 -11.47
N SER A 8 -10.12 23.84 -11.26
CA SER A 8 -11.47 24.10 -10.75
C SER A 8 -11.45 24.36 -9.24
N PRO A 9 -12.13 25.42 -8.74
CA PRO A 9 -12.31 25.64 -7.30
C PRO A 9 -12.97 24.44 -6.60
N ALA A 10 -13.85 23.72 -7.31
CA ALA A 10 -14.47 22.49 -6.81
C ALA A 10 -13.45 21.38 -6.52
N ASN A 11 -12.44 21.18 -7.38
CA ASN A 11 -11.38 20.20 -7.15
C ASN A 11 -10.49 20.61 -5.95
N GLN A 12 -10.13 21.89 -5.86
CA GLN A 12 -9.39 22.41 -4.71
C GLN A 12 -10.14 22.10 -3.41
N LYS A 13 -11.44 22.44 -3.36
CA LYS A 13 -12.24 22.20 -2.16
C LYS A 13 -12.34 20.72 -1.78
N ARG A 14 -12.41 19.82 -2.77
CA ARG A 14 -12.39 18.37 -2.53
C ARG A 14 -11.08 17.92 -1.87
N ILE A 15 -9.94 18.45 -2.29
CA ILE A 15 -8.63 18.10 -1.71
C ILE A 15 -8.48 18.68 -0.30
N GLU A 16 -8.86 19.95 -0.08
CA GLU A 16 -8.86 20.58 1.25
C GLU A 16 -9.78 19.84 2.24
N ASN A 17 -10.92 19.31 1.77
CA ASN A 17 -11.80 18.50 2.61
C ASN A 17 -11.12 17.19 3.07
N ILE A 18 -10.27 16.58 2.23
CA ILE A 18 -9.49 15.40 2.60
C ILE A 18 -8.49 15.77 3.71
N GLU A 19 -7.75 16.87 3.55
CA GLU A 19 -6.81 17.37 4.58
C GLU A 19 -7.52 17.60 5.90
N THR A 20 -8.68 18.27 5.86
CA THR A 20 -9.53 18.53 7.03
C THR A 20 -9.92 17.23 7.74
N CYS A 21 -10.23 16.16 6.99
CA CYS A 21 -10.56 14.86 7.57
C CYS A 21 -9.36 14.21 8.29
N PHE A 22 -8.11 14.50 7.91
CA PHE A 22 -6.92 14.06 8.64
C PHE A 22 -6.55 15.00 9.81
N GLY A 23 -6.99 16.25 9.74
CA GLY A 23 -6.78 17.27 10.76
C GLY A 23 -5.30 17.58 10.99
N ALA A 24 -4.95 18.06 12.18
CA ALA A 24 -3.58 18.49 12.53
C ALA A 24 -2.51 17.38 12.49
N GLN A 25 -2.90 16.10 12.35
CA GLN A 25 -1.97 14.97 12.19
C GLN A 25 -1.71 14.62 10.72
N GLY A 26 -2.41 15.28 9.79
CA GLY A 26 -2.21 15.13 8.36
C GLY A 26 -1.19 16.13 7.81
N GLU A 27 -0.53 15.72 6.75
CA GLU A 27 0.27 16.54 5.86
C GLU A 27 -0.62 17.16 4.76
N PRO A 28 -0.31 18.39 4.32
CA PRO A 28 -0.98 19.02 3.18
C PRO A 28 -0.88 18.17 1.91
N LEU A 29 -1.99 18.12 1.19
CA LEU A 29 -2.21 17.46 -0.08
C LEU A 29 -2.51 18.45 -1.21
N TRP A 30 -2.90 19.69 -0.96
CA TRP A 30 -3.16 20.64 -2.04
C TRP A 30 -1.88 21.09 -2.74
N GLN A 31 -1.92 21.09 -4.07
CA GLN A 31 -0.89 21.69 -4.94
C GLN A 31 -1.54 22.07 -6.27
N GLU A 32 -1.04 23.12 -6.92
CA GLU A 32 -1.49 23.51 -8.25
C GLU A 32 -1.34 22.35 -9.26
N GLY A 33 -2.39 22.11 -10.05
CA GLY A 33 -2.45 21.04 -11.05
C GLY A 33 -2.75 19.64 -10.50
N ARG A 34 -2.84 19.47 -9.16
CA ARG A 34 -3.22 18.21 -8.53
C ARG A 34 -4.73 18.00 -8.58
N VAL A 35 -5.18 16.81 -8.98
CA VAL A 35 -6.60 16.47 -9.17
C VAL A 35 -6.96 15.24 -8.37
N LEU A 36 -8.08 15.29 -7.65
CA LEU A 36 -8.69 14.11 -7.03
C LEU A 36 -9.43 13.29 -8.10
N VAL A 37 -8.82 12.17 -8.48
CA VAL A 37 -9.30 11.24 -9.52
C VAL A 37 -10.35 10.29 -8.96
N GLY A 38 -10.15 9.76 -7.75
CA GLY A 38 -11.09 8.82 -7.13
C GLY A 38 -10.90 8.70 -5.63
N GLU A 39 -11.93 8.20 -4.94
CA GLU A 39 -11.90 7.90 -3.52
C GLU A 39 -12.80 6.72 -3.19
N GLY A 40 -12.47 5.95 -2.16
CA GLY A 40 -13.22 4.75 -1.80
C GLY A 40 -12.64 3.99 -0.62
N VAL A 41 -13.39 3.02 -0.10
CA VAL A 41 -12.93 2.15 1.00
C VAL A 41 -12.44 0.85 0.42
N LEU A 42 -11.16 0.53 0.64
CA LEU A 42 -10.60 -0.77 0.27
C LEU A 42 -10.22 -1.56 1.53
N MET A 43 -10.32 -2.89 1.43
CA MET A 43 -9.89 -3.80 2.47
C MET A 43 -8.39 -4.06 2.34
N LYS A 44 -7.59 -3.40 3.17
CA LYS A 44 -6.12 -3.54 3.12
C LYS A 44 -5.65 -4.72 3.94
N MET A 45 -4.96 -5.68 3.32
CA MET A 45 -4.35 -6.79 4.06
C MET A 45 -3.25 -6.27 4.99
N CYS A 46 -3.37 -6.62 6.26
CA CYS A 46 -2.36 -6.41 7.28
C CYS A 46 -1.88 -7.78 7.76
N ARG A 47 -0.82 -7.82 8.59
CA ARG A 47 -0.21 -9.07 9.10
C ARG A 47 -1.20 -10.16 9.52
N LYS A 48 -2.29 -9.77 10.21
CA LYS A 48 -3.25 -10.72 10.80
C LYS A 48 -4.61 -10.79 10.11
N LYS A 49 -5.06 -9.68 9.51
CA LYS A 49 -6.38 -9.56 8.90
C LYS A 49 -6.48 -8.34 8.00
N ALA A 50 -7.39 -8.40 7.04
CA ALA A 50 -7.79 -7.24 6.26
C ALA A 50 -8.49 -6.20 7.17
N LYS A 51 -8.24 -4.92 6.91
CA LYS A 51 -8.89 -3.81 7.63
C LYS A 51 -9.31 -2.72 6.64
N PRO A 52 -10.49 -2.12 6.82
CA PRO A 52 -10.96 -1.05 5.93
C PRO A 52 -10.06 0.18 6.05
N ARG A 53 -9.72 0.78 4.92
CA ARG A 53 -8.98 2.03 4.81
C ARG A 53 -9.67 2.91 3.78
N GLN A 54 -9.76 4.20 4.07
CA GLN A 54 -10.15 5.17 3.06
C GLN A 54 -8.93 5.41 2.17
N PHE A 55 -9.10 5.25 0.86
CA PHE A 55 -8.11 5.56 -0.17
C PHE A 55 -8.58 6.77 -0.98
N PHE A 56 -7.61 7.56 -1.41
CA PHE A 56 -7.77 8.70 -2.30
C PHE A 56 -6.70 8.59 -3.38
N LEU A 57 -7.13 8.61 -4.64
CA LEU A 57 -6.26 8.68 -5.80
C LEU A 57 -6.22 10.11 -6.28
N LEU A 58 -5.06 10.75 -6.12
CA LEU A 58 -4.73 11.98 -6.82
C LEU A 58 -3.91 11.63 -8.06
N ASN A 59 -3.84 12.52 -9.04
CA ASN A 59 -3.11 12.28 -10.29
C ASN A 59 -1.59 12.05 -10.13
N ASP A 60 -1.02 12.38 -8.97
CA ASP A 60 0.38 12.18 -8.62
C ASP A 60 0.61 11.42 -7.30
N LEU A 61 -0.43 11.21 -6.49
CA LEU A 61 -0.33 10.59 -5.16
C LEU A 61 -1.41 9.53 -4.96
N LEU A 62 -1.04 8.41 -4.34
CA LEU A 62 -1.96 7.52 -3.67
C LEU A 62 -1.92 7.81 -2.16
N VAL A 63 -3.07 8.22 -1.61
CA VAL A 63 -3.19 8.54 -0.18
C VAL A 63 -4.14 7.55 0.48
N TYR A 64 -3.81 7.08 1.69
CA TYR A 64 -4.77 6.30 2.47
C TYR A 64 -4.66 6.53 3.97
N GLY A 65 -5.76 6.24 4.67
CA GLY A 65 -5.89 6.47 6.10
C GLY A 65 -6.75 5.42 6.80
N SER A 66 -6.56 5.29 8.10
CA SER A 66 -7.42 4.49 8.97
C SER A 66 -8.68 5.27 9.32
N ILE A 67 -9.85 4.67 9.09
CA ILE A 67 -11.15 5.29 9.32
C ILE A 67 -11.44 5.34 10.83
N ILE A 68 -11.63 6.54 11.37
CA ILE A 68 -12.16 6.75 12.74
C ILE A 68 -13.65 7.03 12.63
N ILE A 69 -14.01 8.03 11.83
CA ILE A 69 -15.40 8.39 11.53
C ILE A 69 -15.49 8.58 10.02
N SER A 70 -16.30 7.75 9.35
CA SER A 70 -16.44 7.79 7.90
C SER A 70 -16.76 9.21 7.41
N LYS A 71 -16.03 9.69 6.40
CA LYS A 71 -16.16 11.02 5.80
C LYS A 71 -15.98 12.22 6.74
N LYS A 72 -15.53 12.00 7.99
CA LYS A 72 -15.33 13.06 8.99
C LYS A 72 -13.96 13.04 9.62
N ARG A 73 -13.40 11.86 9.90
CA ARG A 73 -12.13 11.73 10.61
C ARG A 73 -11.35 10.49 10.21
N TYR A 74 -10.14 10.72 9.72
CA TYR A 74 -9.13 9.72 9.38
C TYR A 74 -7.86 9.93 10.21
N HIS A 75 -7.03 8.90 10.35
CA HIS A 75 -5.72 9.01 10.99
C HIS A 75 -4.70 8.09 10.32
N LYS A 76 -3.42 8.25 10.69
CA LYS A 76 -2.28 7.50 10.08
C LYS A 76 -2.27 7.67 8.57
N GLN A 77 -2.28 8.92 8.12
CA GLN A 77 -2.15 9.27 6.72
C GLN A 77 -0.88 8.63 6.15
N ARG A 78 -1.02 8.03 4.97
CA ARG A 78 0.08 7.50 4.17
C ARG A 78 -0.03 8.14 2.81
N ILE A 79 1.03 8.79 2.39
CA ILE A 79 1.15 9.46 1.10
C ILE A 79 2.21 8.70 0.31
N ILE A 80 1.86 8.24 -0.87
CA ILE A 80 2.73 7.46 -1.76
C ILE A 80 2.75 8.17 -3.12
N PRO A 81 3.92 8.64 -3.59
CA PRO A 81 4.07 9.13 -4.96
C PRO A 81 3.75 8.02 -5.96
N LEU A 82 2.90 8.33 -6.94
CA LEU A 82 2.42 7.32 -7.88
C LEU A 82 3.53 6.80 -8.81
N GLU A 83 4.57 7.58 -9.10
CA GLU A 83 5.71 7.10 -9.88
C GLU A 83 6.47 5.93 -9.21
N GLN A 84 6.21 5.69 -7.92
CA GLN A 84 6.75 4.57 -7.14
C GLN A 84 5.78 3.38 -7.00
N VAL A 85 4.65 3.41 -7.72
CA VAL A 85 3.60 2.39 -7.62
C VAL A 85 3.63 1.46 -8.83
N GLN A 86 3.72 0.16 -8.55
CA GLN A 86 3.47 -0.89 -9.53
C GLN A 86 2.32 -1.78 -9.03
N LEU A 87 1.41 -2.14 -9.92
CA LEU A 87 0.31 -3.04 -9.61
C LEU A 87 0.65 -4.49 -9.94
N GLY A 88 0.03 -5.43 -9.23
CA GLY A 88 0.03 -6.84 -9.57
C GLY A 88 -1.33 -7.45 -9.26
N ASN A 89 -1.92 -8.18 -10.21
CA ASN A 89 -3.20 -8.84 -9.98
C ASN A 89 -3.06 -9.94 -8.89
N LEU A 90 -4.11 -10.16 -8.11
CA LEU A 90 -4.26 -11.37 -7.30
C LEU A 90 -5.40 -12.21 -7.86
N GLU A 91 -5.17 -13.52 -7.91
CA GLU A 91 -6.19 -14.50 -8.24
C GLU A 91 -7.21 -14.61 -7.11
N ASP A 92 -8.46 -14.90 -7.47
CA ASP A 92 -9.52 -15.08 -6.49
C ASP A 92 -9.36 -16.43 -5.78
N GLU A 93 -9.48 -16.40 -4.46
CA GLU A 93 -9.54 -17.59 -3.61
C GLU A 93 -10.94 -17.73 -2.98
N ALA A 94 -11.21 -18.88 -2.34
CA ALA A 94 -12.54 -19.23 -1.83
C ALA A 94 -13.20 -18.13 -0.97
N ASN A 95 -12.43 -17.40 -0.16
CA ASN A 95 -12.93 -16.41 0.79
C ASN A 95 -12.45 -14.98 0.50
N VAL A 96 -11.63 -14.79 -0.53
CA VAL A 96 -10.96 -13.53 -0.80
C VAL A 96 -10.97 -13.30 -2.30
N LYS A 97 -11.72 -12.29 -2.72
CA LYS A 97 -11.92 -11.96 -4.14
C LYS A 97 -11.56 -10.51 -4.42
N HIS A 98 -11.40 -10.20 -5.71
CA HIS A 98 -11.22 -8.84 -6.20
C HIS A 98 -9.96 -8.18 -5.59
N GLY A 99 -8.90 -8.97 -5.44
CA GLY A 99 -7.62 -8.55 -4.88
C GLY A 99 -6.62 -8.04 -5.91
N TRP A 100 -5.75 -7.13 -5.48
CA TRP A 100 -4.51 -6.79 -6.18
C TRP A 100 -3.44 -6.31 -5.19
N ILE A 101 -2.19 -6.38 -5.61
CA ILE A 101 -1.02 -5.86 -4.93
C ILE A 101 -0.75 -4.44 -5.39
N ILE A 102 -0.58 -3.54 -4.41
CA ILE A 102 0.04 -2.23 -4.61
C ILE A 102 1.48 -2.35 -4.13
N LYS A 103 2.42 -2.39 -5.07
CA LYS A 103 3.86 -2.39 -4.78
C LYS A 103 4.32 -0.96 -4.60
N THR A 104 5.09 -0.71 -3.54
CA THR A 104 5.68 0.61 -3.30
C THR A 104 7.10 0.45 -2.77
N ARG A 105 7.90 1.51 -2.89
CA ARG A 105 9.28 1.54 -2.41
C ARG A 105 9.43 1.13 -0.94
N MET A 106 8.59 1.68 -0.05
CA MET A 106 8.72 1.41 1.39
C MET A 106 7.87 0.24 1.86
N LYS A 107 6.71 -0.02 1.25
CA LYS A 107 5.80 -1.06 1.71
C LYS A 107 4.83 -1.49 0.63
N SER A 108 4.97 -2.72 0.17
CA SER A 108 4.00 -3.36 -0.71
C SER A 108 2.90 -4.06 0.10
N PHE A 109 1.68 -4.10 -0.42
CA PHE A 109 0.55 -4.70 0.28
C PHE A 109 -0.60 -5.08 -0.68
N ALA A 110 -1.35 -6.11 -0.28
CA ALA A 110 -2.62 -6.45 -0.91
C ALA A 110 -3.76 -5.53 -0.45
N VAL A 111 -4.66 -5.24 -1.38
CA VAL A 111 -5.96 -4.61 -1.15
C VAL A 111 -7.03 -5.41 -1.88
N TYR A 112 -8.26 -5.31 -1.39
CA TYR A 112 -9.43 -5.95 -1.98
C TYR A 112 -10.56 -4.93 -2.10
N ALA A 113 -11.23 -4.92 -3.25
CA ALA A 113 -12.42 -4.13 -3.51
C ALA A 113 -13.69 -4.91 -3.15
N ALA A 114 -14.83 -4.22 -3.05
CA ALA A 114 -16.12 -4.86 -2.80
C ALA A 114 -16.65 -5.60 -4.05
N THR A 115 -16.28 -5.13 -5.24
CA THR A 115 -16.72 -5.70 -6.51
C THR A 115 -15.57 -5.77 -7.52
N GLU A 116 -15.73 -6.63 -8.52
CA GLU A 116 -14.76 -6.73 -9.63
C GLU A 116 -14.67 -5.41 -10.40
N THR A 117 -15.79 -4.74 -10.65
CA THR A 117 -15.81 -3.44 -11.31
C THR A 117 -14.99 -2.40 -10.54
N GLU A 118 -15.17 -2.33 -9.22
CA GLU A 118 -14.40 -1.40 -8.38
C GLU A 118 -12.89 -1.72 -8.45
N LYS A 119 -12.50 -3.01 -8.38
CA LYS A 119 -11.09 -3.42 -8.60
C LYS A 119 -10.55 -2.91 -9.93
N GLN A 120 -11.26 -3.20 -11.03
CA GLN A 120 -10.81 -2.84 -12.37
C GLN A 120 -10.69 -1.33 -12.55
N GLU A 121 -11.65 -0.56 -12.03
CA GLU A 121 -11.61 0.91 -12.07
C GLU A 121 -10.43 1.48 -11.27
N TRP A 122 -10.17 0.96 -10.07
CA TRP A 122 -9.01 1.38 -9.27
C TRP A 122 -7.69 1.08 -9.99
N MET A 123 -7.51 -0.14 -10.50
CA MET A 123 -6.29 -0.53 -11.19
C MET A 123 -6.07 0.32 -12.45
N LEU A 124 -7.10 0.47 -13.28
CA LEU A 124 -7.07 1.28 -14.50
C LEU A 124 -6.73 2.75 -14.22
N HIS A 125 -7.36 3.37 -13.20
CA HIS A 125 -7.11 4.77 -12.90
C HIS A 125 -5.70 5.00 -12.31
N ILE A 126 -5.22 4.10 -11.46
CA ILE A 126 -3.84 4.17 -10.96
C ILE A 126 -2.85 4.06 -12.12
N GLU A 127 -3.00 3.04 -12.98
CA GLU A 127 -2.12 2.84 -14.13
C GLU A 127 -2.11 4.06 -15.07
N ARG A 128 -3.28 4.62 -15.38
CA ARG A 128 -3.37 5.85 -16.20
C ARG A 128 -2.60 7.00 -15.58
N CYS A 129 -2.75 7.25 -14.28
CA CYS A 129 -2.01 8.32 -13.60
C CYS A 129 -0.49 8.07 -13.62
N VAL A 130 -0.06 6.83 -13.40
CA VAL A 130 1.37 6.45 -13.50
C VAL A 130 1.91 6.68 -14.90
N GLN A 131 1.19 6.25 -15.95
CA GLN A 131 1.59 6.46 -17.33
C GLN A 131 1.68 7.95 -17.69
N ASP A 132 0.72 8.76 -17.23
CA ASP A 132 0.74 10.21 -17.44
C ASP A 132 1.96 10.87 -16.77
N LEU A 133 2.33 10.44 -15.57
CA LEU A 133 3.54 10.94 -14.89
C LEU A 133 4.82 10.58 -15.67
N ILE A 134 4.92 9.34 -16.15
CA ILE A 134 6.06 8.87 -16.94
C ILE A 134 6.18 9.64 -18.25
N LYS A 135 5.05 9.85 -18.94
CA LYS A 135 4.99 10.66 -20.16
C LYS A 135 5.43 12.11 -19.92
N ASN A 136 5.17 12.64 -18.72
CA ASN A 136 5.60 13.97 -18.29
C ASN A 136 7.02 14.00 -17.68
N GLY A 137 7.82 12.96 -17.91
CA GLY A 137 9.25 12.94 -17.57
C GLY A 137 9.60 12.40 -16.19
N LYS A 138 8.64 11.88 -15.42
CA LYS A 138 8.95 11.12 -14.19
C LYS A 138 9.54 9.75 -14.57
N ARG A 139 10.45 9.26 -13.74
CA ARG A 139 11.04 7.93 -13.93
C ARG A 139 10.33 6.91 -13.03
N PRO A 140 9.97 5.72 -13.54
CA PRO A 140 9.43 4.66 -12.70
C PRO A 140 10.50 4.16 -11.71
N GLU A 141 10.08 3.82 -10.50
CA GLU A 141 10.95 3.17 -9.52
C GLU A 141 11.18 1.69 -9.92
N SER A 142 12.42 1.23 -9.91
CA SER A 142 12.76 -0.17 -10.24
C SER A 142 12.74 -1.10 -9.02
N GLU A 143 12.88 -0.55 -7.81
CA GLU A 143 12.98 -1.31 -6.56
C GLU A 143 11.75 -1.10 -5.66
N HIS A 144 11.10 -2.21 -5.28
CA HIS A 144 9.90 -2.19 -4.44
C HIS A 144 10.09 -3.09 -3.21
N ALA A 145 9.51 -2.70 -2.08
CA ALA A 145 9.52 -3.53 -0.87
C ALA A 145 8.80 -4.86 -1.12
N ALA A 146 9.25 -5.94 -0.46
CA ALA A 146 8.53 -7.21 -0.54
C ALA A 146 7.11 -7.12 0.06
N VAL A 147 6.18 -7.87 -0.54
CA VAL A 147 4.85 -8.10 0.04
C VAL A 147 5.00 -9.11 1.18
N TRP A 148 4.48 -8.76 2.36
CA TRP A 148 4.54 -9.67 3.50
C TRP A 148 3.45 -10.73 3.41
N ILE A 149 3.85 -11.99 3.58
CA ILE A 149 2.91 -13.10 3.70
C ILE A 149 2.13 -12.98 5.01
N PRO A 150 0.80 -13.07 4.98
CA PRO A 150 -0.04 -13.10 6.17
C PRO A 150 0.33 -14.21 7.18
N ASP A 151 0.16 -13.92 8.47
CA ASP A 151 0.55 -14.84 9.55
C ASP A 151 -0.19 -16.19 9.48
N ASN A 152 -1.45 -16.17 9.02
CA ASN A 152 -2.32 -17.35 8.89
C ASN A 152 -1.96 -18.25 7.70
N GLU A 153 -1.30 -17.70 6.67
CA GLU A 153 -0.81 -18.45 5.51
C GLU A 153 0.56 -19.09 5.77
N ALA A 154 1.20 -18.75 6.90
CA ALA A 154 2.47 -19.32 7.32
C ALA A 154 2.33 -20.00 8.69
N PRO A 155 1.84 -21.25 8.75
CA PRO A 155 1.82 -22.04 9.98
C PRO A 155 3.24 -22.49 10.40
N VAL A 156 4.14 -22.63 9.43
CA VAL A 156 5.52 -23.09 9.65
C VAL A 156 6.54 -22.11 9.06
N CYS A 157 7.76 -22.11 9.58
CA CYS A 157 8.84 -21.26 9.09
C CYS A 157 9.11 -21.52 7.62
N MET A 158 9.07 -20.47 6.81
CA MET A 158 9.25 -20.57 5.36
C MET A 158 10.70 -20.79 4.91
N CYS A 159 11.68 -20.67 5.81
CA CYS A 159 13.09 -21.01 5.56
C CYS A 159 13.39 -22.48 5.88
N CYS A 160 13.32 -22.87 7.16
CA CYS A 160 13.70 -24.23 7.55
C CYS A 160 12.59 -25.27 7.30
N LYS A 161 11.34 -24.84 7.12
CA LYS A 161 10.15 -25.72 6.98
C LYS A 161 9.89 -26.66 8.16
N ILE A 162 10.69 -26.57 9.23
CA ILE A 162 10.64 -27.44 10.41
C ILE A 162 9.90 -26.76 11.58
N SER A 163 10.18 -25.48 11.84
CA SER A 163 9.62 -24.80 13.01
C SER A 163 8.16 -24.43 12.80
N GLU A 164 7.25 -25.08 13.52
CA GLU A 164 5.86 -24.65 13.64
C GLU A 164 5.73 -23.42 14.54
N PHE A 165 4.90 -22.47 14.13
CA PHE A 165 4.72 -21.22 14.87
C PHE A 165 3.63 -21.34 15.94
N SER A 166 3.97 -20.92 17.16
CA SER A 166 3.08 -20.94 18.32
C SER A 166 3.24 -19.66 19.16
N LEU A 167 2.64 -19.59 20.35
CA LEU A 167 2.84 -18.46 21.27
C LEU A 167 4.30 -18.35 21.75
N ILE A 168 5.01 -19.48 21.80
CA ILE A 168 6.41 -19.57 22.22
C ILE A 168 7.32 -19.43 20.99
N HIS A 169 7.00 -20.11 19.89
CA HIS A 169 7.72 -19.98 18.62
C HIS A 169 7.13 -18.85 17.77
N ARG A 170 7.63 -17.63 18.01
CA ARG A 170 7.09 -16.41 17.39
C ARG A 170 7.43 -16.31 15.90
N ARG A 171 6.50 -15.71 15.15
CA ARG A 171 6.65 -15.33 13.74
C ARG A 171 7.48 -14.07 13.59
N HIS A 172 8.32 -14.04 12.56
CA HIS A 172 9.03 -12.84 12.11
C HIS A 172 8.92 -12.68 10.60
N HIS A 173 8.81 -11.45 10.09
CA HIS A 173 8.85 -11.20 8.65
C HIS A 173 10.27 -10.84 8.22
N CYS A 174 10.78 -11.54 7.20
CA CYS A 174 11.96 -11.10 6.48
C CYS A 174 11.61 -9.84 5.69
N ARG A 175 12.35 -8.75 5.89
CA ARG A 175 12.08 -7.49 5.20
C ARG A 175 12.47 -7.51 3.72
N SER A 176 13.44 -8.36 3.36
CA SER A 176 13.94 -8.50 1.99
C SER A 176 13.01 -9.32 1.10
N CYS A 177 12.46 -10.44 1.59
CA CYS A 177 11.65 -11.35 0.77
C CYS A 177 10.18 -11.46 1.21
N GLY A 178 9.81 -10.93 2.38
CA GLY A 178 8.42 -10.93 2.87
C GLY A 178 7.95 -12.24 3.52
N HIS A 179 8.76 -13.30 3.48
CA HIS A 179 8.47 -14.57 4.14
C HIS A 179 8.35 -14.48 5.66
N VAL A 180 7.58 -15.41 6.23
CA VAL A 180 7.48 -15.62 7.67
C VAL A 180 8.50 -16.66 8.14
N VAL A 181 9.38 -16.26 9.04
CA VAL A 181 10.57 -17.01 9.47
C VAL A 181 10.66 -17.07 11.00
N CYS A 182 11.29 -18.12 11.53
CA CYS A 182 11.58 -18.24 12.96
C CYS A 182 12.82 -17.44 13.35
N GLY A 183 13.04 -17.25 14.65
CA GLY A 183 14.19 -16.49 15.17
C GLY A 183 15.54 -17.07 14.72
N ASN A 184 15.64 -18.40 14.66
CA ASN A 184 16.86 -19.11 14.28
C ASN A 184 17.20 -19.00 12.80
N CYS A 185 16.21 -18.76 11.94
CA CYS A 185 16.40 -18.57 10.49
C CYS A 185 16.55 -17.09 10.11
N SER A 186 16.61 -16.18 11.08
CA SER A 186 16.63 -14.73 10.86
C SER A 186 17.46 -14.00 11.90
N THR A 187 18.66 -14.50 12.17
CA THR A 187 19.57 -13.96 13.18
C THR A 187 20.17 -12.62 12.75
N LYS A 188 20.23 -12.34 11.45
CA LYS A 188 20.86 -11.13 10.90
C LYS A 188 19.89 -9.96 10.69
N ARG A 189 20.48 -8.76 10.64
CA ARG A 189 19.82 -7.53 10.22
C ARG A 189 20.67 -6.81 9.18
N PHE A 190 20.03 -6.26 8.15
CA PHE A 190 20.70 -5.52 7.07
C PHE A 190 19.96 -4.22 6.78
N VAL A 191 20.70 -3.21 6.35
CA VAL A 191 20.09 -2.01 5.73
C VAL A 191 19.74 -2.39 4.30
N LEU A 192 18.48 -2.28 3.92
CA LEU A 192 18.04 -2.52 2.55
C LEU A 192 18.08 -1.18 1.79
N PRO A 193 19.05 -0.97 0.87
CA PRO A 193 19.15 0.27 0.12
C PRO A 193 17.81 0.59 -0.55
N GLY A 194 17.43 1.87 -0.54
CA GLY A 194 16.17 2.31 -1.11
C GLY A 194 14.89 1.91 -0.36
N ILE A 195 14.89 0.92 0.53
CA ILE A 195 13.67 0.46 1.23
C ILE A 195 13.64 0.91 2.70
N ASP A 196 14.72 0.65 3.45
CA ASP A 196 14.80 0.95 4.88
C ASP A 196 16.13 1.63 5.22
N ARG A 197 16.07 2.75 5.95
CA ARG A 197 17.25 3.52 6.39
C ARG A 197 17.94 2.93 7.62
N ARG A 198 17.35 1.91 8.25
CA ARG A 198 17.84 1.28 9.48
C ARG A 198 17.97 -0.23 9.27
N PRO A 199 18.86 -0.93 10.00
CA PRO A 199 18.97 -2.38 9.91
C PRO A 199 17.65 -3.07 10.25
N VAL A 200 17.13 -3.84 9.30
CA VAL A 200 15.88 -4.60 9.37
C VAL A 200 16.18 -6.10 9.35
N ARG A 201 15.31 -6.88 9.98
CA ARG A 201 15.45 -8.34 10.04
C ARG A 201 15.31 -8.94 8.64
N VAL A 202 16.21 -9.84 8.30
CA VAL A 202 16.14 -10.65 7.08
C VAL A 202 16.33 -12.13 7.44
N CYS A 203 15.96 -13.03 6.53
CA CYS A 203 16.33 -14.44 6.65
C CYS A 203 17.83 -14.61 6.48
N ASP A 204 18.42 -15.64 7.10
CA ASP A 204 19.87 -15.84 7.04
C ASP A 204 20.36 -16.43 5.71
N THR A 205 19.45 -17.03 4.94
CA THR A 205 19.66 -17.63 3.61
C THR A 205 19.26 -16.67 2.49
N VAL A 206 19.65 -15.39 2.58
CA VAL A 206 19.46 -14.46 1.45
C VAL A 206 20.31 -14.90 0.26
#